data_AF-A0AAJ2TX34-F1
#
_entry.id   AF-A0AAJ2TX34-F1
#
_cell.length_a   1.000
_cell.length_b   1.000
_cell.length_c   1.000
_cell.angle_alpha   90.00
_cell.angle_beta   90.00
_cell.angle_gamma   90.00
#
_symmetry.space_group_name_H-M   'P 1'
#
loop_
_entity.id
_entity.type
_entity.pdbx_description
1 polymer ?
#
loop_
_entity_poly.entity_id
_entity_poly.type
_entity_poly.pdbx_seq_one_letter_code
_entity_poly.pdbx_strand_id
1 'polypeptide(L)'
;MSHDESTPDTPTPEPTPEDRRHAVRAKAKQVQQRQSRTRLIQRVSLATVAVAVVAAVAVVITWTVSSNASRPLAQPANVSDDGFEVTDVTGVGSVGAEPTTAELDEDAAADEESADGDDSSGSAAMSAQAEPVETETPEPGVVDIRIYVDYLSSGAKDFQVANVQQLQKWVSEDAATLSYYPVAMLTAKSNGTKYSLRAASAAACMAHHSPDDFFKYNDTLLRQQPDLDTEGYSDVELADLAQASGADEPQTVRDCIVEERFAAWAKSATDRALDGIPDTDDVSLTGTPMVLVNGTPYVGALDDAKEFAQFVLTVSSDAYYKATPAPTPTPTS
;
A
#
# COMPACT_ATOMS: atom_id res chain seq x y z
N MET A 1 -20.53 -80.06 -74.79
CA MET A 1 -20.03 -81.03 -73.79
C MET A 1 -18.95 -80.35 -72.98
N SER A 2 -19.16 -80.35 -71.67
CA SER A 2 -18.41 -79.65 -70.63
C SER A 2 -17.20 -80.45 -70.13
N HIS A 3 -16.43 -79.79 -69.24
CA HIS A 3 -15.42 -80.27 -68.27
C HIS A 3 -13.97 -80.18 -68.77
N ASP A 4 -13.09 -79.31 -68.24
CA ASP A 4 -12.66 -78.98 -66.85
C ASP A 4 -11.82 -80.10 -66.22
N GLU A 5 -10.50 -79.84 -66.02
CA GLU A 5 -9.74 -80.37 -64.87
C GLU A 5 -8.34 -79.69 -64.69
N SER A 6 -8.20 -78.99 -63.55
CA SER A 6 -7.12 -78.97 -62.54
C SER A 6 -5.63 -78.74 -62.89
N THR A 7 -5.07 -77.66 -62.32
CA THR A 7 -3.62 -77.40 -62.16
C THR A 7 -3.16 -77.86 -60.76
N PRO A 8 -1.97 -78.49 -60.58
CA PRO A 8 -1.53 -78.97 -59.27
C PRO A 8 -0.83 -77.88 -58.44
N ASP A 9 -1.21 -77.81 -57.16
CA ASP A 9 -0.58 -77.02 -56.10
C ASP A 9 0.84 -77.49 -55.77
N THR A 10 1.77 -76.55 -55.61
CA THR A 10 3.12 -76.80 -55.09
C THR A 10 3.13 -76.62 -53.57
N PRO A 11 3.54 -77.62 -52.77
CA PRO A 11 3.54 -77.49 -51.31
C PRO A 11 4.67 -76.56 -50.84
N THR A 12 4.30 -75.55 -50.04
CA THR A 12 5.25 -74.69 -49.33
C THR A 12 5.85 -75.46 -48.14
N PRO A 13 7.18 -75.48 -47.94
CA PRO A 13 7.78 -76.25 -46.86
C PRO A 13 7.42 -75.67 -45.49
N GLU A 14 6.92 -76.53 -44.59
CA GLU A 14 6.64 -76.12 -43.20
C GLU A 14 7.93 -75.88 -42.41
N PRO A 15 7.99 -74.83 -41.58
CA PRO A 15 9.15 -74.52 -40.77
C PRO A 15 9.34 -75.54 -39.64
N THR A 16 10.58 -76.00 -39.48
CA THR A 16 10.95 -77.05 -38.53
C THR A 16 10.80 -76.58 -37.07
N PRO A 17 10.67 -77.51 -36.09
CA PRO A 17 10.59 -77.14 -34.67
C PRO A 17 11.79 -76.34 -34.14
N GLU A 18 12.98 -76.51 -34.74
CA GLU A 18 14.18 -75.74 -34.39
C GLU A 18 14.11 -74.29 -34.92
N ASP A 19 13.62 -74.09 -36.14
CA ASP A 19 13.41 -72.75 -36.72
C ASP A 19 12.44 -71.92 -35.87
N ARG A 20 11.39 -72.55 -35.33
CA ARG A 20 10.44 -71.89 -34.42
C ARG A 20 11.09 -71.45 -33.11
N ARG A 21 12.00 -72.26 -32.54
CA ARG A 21 12.73 -71.92 -31.30
C ARG A 21 13.74 -70.79 -31.53
N HIS A 22 14.42 -70.79 -32.67
CA HIS A 22 15.33 -69.70 -33.05
C HIS A 22 14.59 -68.40 -33.35
N ALA A 23 13.45 -68.47 -34.04
CA ALA A 23 12.60 -67.31 -34.29
C ALA A 23 12.04 -66.70 -33.00
N VAL A 24 11.66 -67.52 -32.02
CA VAL A 24 11.21 -67.04 -30.69
C VAL A 24 12.36 -66.39 -29.92
N ARG A 25 13.57 -66.99 -29.92
CA ARG A 25 14.74 -66.40 -29.27
C ARG A 25 15.18 -65.10 -29.94
N ALA A 26 15.07 -64.98 -31.26
CA ALA A 26 15.35 -63.76 -32.00
C ALA A 26 14.33 -62.64 -31.69
N LYS A 27 13.03 -62.97 -31.68
CA LYS A 27 11.97 -62.02 -31.30
C LYS A 27 12.09 -61.58 -29.84
N ALA A 28 12.45 -62.47 -28.93
CA ALA A 28 12.67 -62.13 -27.52
C ALA A 28 13.79 -61.09 -27.34
N LYS A 29 14.91 -61.23 -28.06
CA LYS A 29 16.00 -60.23 -28.05
C LYS A 29 15.57 -58.89 -28.65
N GLN A 30 14.78 -58.90 -29.72
CA GLN A 30 14.30 -57.67 -30.37
C GLN A 30 13.31 -56.90 -29.49
N VAL A 31 12.45 -57.59 -28.74
CA VAL A 31 11.51 -56.97 -27.79
C VAL A 31 12.24 -56.34 -26.61
N GLN A 32 13.27 -57.00 -26.07
CA GLN A 32 14.07 -56.44 -24.97
C GLN A 32 14.79 -55.14 -25.36
N GLN A 33 15.32 -55.04 -26.58
CA GLN A 33 15.96 -53.81 -27.07
C GLN A 33 14.97 -52.66 -27.30
N ARG A 34 13.73 -52.95 -27.71
CA ARG A 34 12.69 -51.92 -27.86
C ARG A 34 12.21 -51.39 -26.50
N GLN A 35 12.07 -52.26 -25.50
CA GLN A 35 11.63 -51.87 -24.17
C GLN A 35 12.68 -51.06 -23.39
N SER A 36 13.97 -51.37 -23.52
CA SER A 36 15.03 -50.62 -22.83
C SER A 36 15.19 -49.20 -23.36
N ARG A 37 15.12 -49.02 -24.69
CA ARG A 37 15.15 -47.69 -25.32
C ARG A 37 13.95 -46.83 -24.92
N THR A 38 12.75 -47.41 -24.86
CA THR A 38 11.53 -46.68 -24.48
C THR A 38 11.58 -46.22 -23.03
N ARG A 39 12.04 -47.06 -22.10
CA ARG A 39 12.18 -46.68 -20.67
C ARG A 39 13.23 -45.60 -20.45
N LEU A 40 14.34 -45.64 -21.20
CA LEU A 40 15.36 -44.60 -21.15
C LEU A 40 14.82 -43.28 -21.70
N ILE A 41 14.13 -43.30 -22.84
CA ILE A 41 13.50 -42.11 -23.44
C ILE A 41 12.48 -41.50 -22.47
N GLN A 42 11.61 -42.32 -21.86
CA GLN A 42 10.63 -41.85 -20.88
C GLN A 42 11.30 -41.23 -19.64
N ARG A 43 12.34 -41.85 -19.08
CA ARG A 43 13.07 -41.30 -17.92
C ARG A 43 13.79 -40.00 -18.25
N VAL A 44 14.40 -39.89 -19.43
CA VAL A 44 15.08 -38.67 -19.88
C VAL A 44 14.06 -37.55 -20.16
N SER A 45 12.92 -37.87 -20.76
CA SER A 45 11.84 -36.90 -21.01
C SER A 45 11.24 -36.34 -19.72
N LEU A 46 11.07 -37.18 -18.69
CA LEU A 46 10.49 -36.76 -17.43
C LEU A 46 11.48 -35.92 -16.60
N ALA A 47 12.77 -36.25 -16.66
CA ALA A 47 13.83 -35.46 -16.04
C ALA A 47 13.99 -34.08 -16.70
N THR A 48 13.90 -33.99 -18.03
CA THR A 48 13.98 -32.70 -18.74
C THR A 48 12.79 -31.80 -18.46
N VAL A 49 11.57 -32.36 -18.40
CA VAL A 49 10.38 -31.60 -17.99
C VAL A 49 10.51 -31.11 -16.55
N ALA A 50 10.96 -31.94 -15.61
CA ALA A 50 11.16 -31.52 -14.23
C ALA A 50 12.20 -30.39 -14.10
N VAL A 51 13.32 -30.46 -14.82
CA VAL A 51 14.33 -29.38 -14.86
C VAL A 51 13.76 -28.11 -15.48
N ALA A 52 12.97 -28.20 -16.55
CA ALA A 52 12.33 -27.04 -17.18
C ALA A 52 11.33 -26.36 -16.24
N VAL A 53 10.54 -27.12 -15.47
CA VAL A 53 9.61 -26.58 -14.48
C VAL A 53 10.36 -25.88 -13.34
N VAL A 54 11.43 -26.49 -12.81
CA VAL A 54 12.24 -25.87 -11.76
C VAL A 54 12.92 -24.59 -12.26
N ALA A 55 13.42 -24.58 -13.50
CA ALA A 55 13.99 -23.39 -14.12
C ALA A 55 12.92 -22.29 -14.32
N ALA A 56 11.72 -22.63 -14.77
CA ALA A 56 10.63 -21.66 -14.91
C ALA A 56 10.21 -21.07 -13.56
N VAL A 57 10.09 -21.90 -12.51
CA VAL A 57 9.79 -21.43 -11.15
C VAL A 57 10.92 -20.53 -10.62
N ALA A 58 12.19 -20.91 -10.83
CA ALA A 58 13.33 -20.07 -10.44
C ALA A 58 13.33 -18.73 -11.19
N VAL A 59 12.98 -18.72 -12.48
CA VAL A 59 12.86 -17.49 -13.28
C VAL A 59 11.71 -16.62 -12.78
N VAL A 60 10.55 -17.19 -12.45
CA VAL A 60 9.42 -16.46 -11.87
C VAL A 60 9.79 -15.84 -10.52
N ILE A 61 10.42 -16.62 -9.62
CA ILE A 61 10.86 -16.11 -8.31
C ILE A 61 11.95 -15.04 -8.46
N THR A 62 12.89 -15.21 -9.39
CA THR A 62 13.94 -14.22 -9.64
C THR A 62 13.34 -12.96 -10.27
N TRP A 63 12.35 -13.09 -11.14
CA TRP A 63 11.65 -11.94 -11.73
C TRP A 63 10.82 -11.20 -10.69
N THR A 64 10.09 -11.88 -9.81
CA THR A 64 9.33 -11.21 -8.74
C THR A 64 10.23 -10.50 -7.74
N VAL A 65 11.41 -11.04 -7.43
CA VAL A 65 12.38 -10.40 -6.52
C VAL A 65 13.20 -9.31 -7.23
N SER A 66 13.57 -9.49 -8.49
CA SER A 66 14.40 -8.53 -9.25
C SER A 66 13.61 -7.36 -9.84
N SER A 67 12.28 -7.46 -9.95
CA SER A 67 11.44 -6.33 -10.40
C SER A 67 11.41 -5.18 -9.39
N ASN A 68 11.69 -5.48 -8.11
CA ASN A 68 11.67 -4.48 -7.03
C ASN A 68 13.05 -3.86 -6.74
N ALA A 69 14.14 -4.45 -7.22
CA ALA A 69 15.49 -4.01 -6.87
C ALA A 69 16.11 -2.96 -7.81
N SER A 70 15.41 -2.58 -8.90
CA SER A 70 15.97 -1.73 -9.95
C SER A 70 15.13 -0.52 -10.33
N ARG A 71 14.02 -0.26 -9.63
CA ARG A 71 13.28 1.00 -9.76
C ARG A 71 13.89 2.02 -8.79
N PRO A 72 14.15 3.27 -9.21
CA PRO A 72 14.44 4.33 -8.24
C PRO A 72 13.30 4.34 -7.22
N LEU A 73 13.64 4.41 -5.92
CA LEU A 73 12.65 4.46 -4.85
C LEU A 73 11.72 5.62 -5.14
N ALA A 74 10.46 5.33 -5.48
CA ALA A 74 9.47 6.37 -5.70
C ALA A 74 9.30 7.13 -4.38
N GLN A 75 9.57 8.43 -4.42
CA GLN A 75 9.28 9.33 -3.32
C GLN A 75 7.92 9.98 -3.61
N PRO A 76 6.98 9.93 -2.66
CA PRO A 76 5.73 10.70 -2.77
C PRO A 76 6.05 12.19 -2.94
N ALA A 77 5.28 12.90 -3.78
CA ALA A 77 5.26 14.36 -3.72
C ALA A 77 4.47 14.81 -2.47
N ASN A 78 4.56 16.11 -2.13
CA ASN A 78 3.86 16.73 -1.00
C ASN A 78 4.21 16.09 0.36
N VAL A 79 5.44 15.59 0.47
CA VAL A 79 5.95 14.98 1.70
C VAL A 79 6.91 15.94 2.39
N SER A 80 6.67 16.22 3.68
CA SER A 80 7.60 16.95 4.55
C SER A 80 8.03 16.04 5.69
N ASP A 81 9.32 15.71 5.74
CA ASP A 81 9.90 14.77 6.73
C ASP A 81 9.17 13.41 6.85
N ASP A 82 8.69 12.88 5.71
CA ASP A 82 7.82 11.69 5.59
C ASP A 82 6.37 11.84 6.07
N GLY A 83 5.98 13.06 6.45
CA GLY A 83 4.61 13.42 6.79
C GLY A 83 3.86 13.98 5.59
N PHE A 84 2.56 13.73 5.58
CA PHE A 84 1.62 14.34 4.65
C PHE A 84 0.73 15.31 5.43
N GLU A 85 0.86 16.59 5.10
CA GLU A 85 -0.01 17.63 5.63
C GLU A 85 -1.43 17.47 5.07
N VAL A 86 -2.41 17.68 5.92
CA VAL A 86 -3.83 17.63 5.56
C VAL A 86 -4.23 18.95 4.90
N THR A 87 -4.47 18.93 3.59
CA THR A 87 -4.87 20.11 2.82
C THR A 87 -6.39 20.35 2.83
N ASP A 88 -7.17 19.28 2.98
CA ASP A 88 -8.63 19.34 3.04
C ASP A 88 -9.16 18.37 4.12
N VAL A 89 -10.18 18.83 4.86
CA VAL A 89 -10.81 18.11 5.97
C VAL A 89 -12.28 17.77 5.72
N THR A 90 -12.78 18.06 4.51
CA THR A 90 -14.17 17.80 4.11
C THR A 90 -14.43 16.30 3.95
N GLY A 91 -15.70 15.92 4.01
CA GLY A 91 -16.13 14.55 3.71
C GLY A 91 -15.88 13.49 4.80
N VAL A 92 -15.19 13.80 5.90
CA VAL A 92 -15.23 12.96 7.12
C VAL A 92 -16.44 13.37 7.94
N GLY A 93 -17.43 12.48 8.01
CA GLY A 93 -18.76 12.79 8.54
C GLY A 93 -18.74 13.33 9.97
N SER A 94 -19.29 14.53 10.16
CA SER A 94 -19.54 15.10 11.47
C SER A 94 -20.65 14.35 12.21
N VAL A 95 -20.27 13.34 13.00
CA VAL A 95 -21.15 12.84 14.06
C VAL A 95 -20.93 13.70 15.31
N GLY A 96 -21.64 14.82 15.37
CA GLY A 96 -21.42 15.83 16.41
C GLY A 96 -22.51 16.88 16.60
N ALA A 97 -23.80 16.54 16.48
CA ALA A 97 -24.89 17.28 17.12
C ALA A 97 -26.12 16.37 17.23
N GLU A 98 -26.81 16.41 18.37
CA GLU A 98 -28.09 15.71 18.58
C GLU A 98 -29.09 16.01 17.44
N PRO A 99 -29.97 15.07 17.04
CA PRO A 99 -30.85 15.26 15.90
C PRO A 99 -31.92 16.28 16.27
N THR A 100 -31.71 17.53 15.89
CA THR A 100 -32.80 18.49 15.80
C THR A 100 -33.48 18.22 14.46
N THR A 101 -34.67 17.64 14.55
CA THR A 101 -35.61 17.49 13.46
C THR A 101 -36.01 18.86 12.93
N ALA A 102 -35.69 19.16 11.67
CA ALA A 102 -36.43 20.07 10.79
C ALA A 102 -35.73 20.02 9.42
N GLU A 103 -36.28 19.43 8.37
CA GLU A 103 -37.47 19.77 7.58
C GLU A 103 -36.98 19.99 6.14
N LEU A 104 -37.69 19.35 5.22
CA LEU A 104 -37.48 19.38 3.79
C LEU A 104 -37.94 20.75 3.28
N ASP A 105 -37.10 21.45 2.53
CA ASP A 105 -37.56 22.44 1.57
C ASP A 105 -36.76 22.30 0.28
N GLU A 106 -37.40 21.65 -0.68
CA GLU A 106 -37.21 21.79 -2.12
C GLU A 106 -37.66 23.19 -2.54
N ASP A 107 -36.77 24.03 -3.10
CA ASP A 107 -37.01 24.71 -4.39
C ASP A 107 -35.90 25.70 -4.78
N ALA A 108 -35.79 25.84 -6.10
CA ALA A 108 -35.26 26.98 -6.86
C ALA A 108 -33.76 27.07 -7.22
N ALA A 109 -33.51 26.58 -8.43
CA ALA A 109 -33.07 27.35 -9.60
C ALA A 109 -31.61 27.87 -9.70
N ALA A 110 -30.91 27.25 -10.66
CA ALA A 110 -30.16 27.84 -11.77
C ALA A 110 -29.37 29.15 -11.53
N ASP A 111 -28.07 29.09 -11.79
CA ASP A 111 -27.49 29.85 -12.90
C ASP A 111 -26.27 29.11 -13.46
N GLU A 112 -26.31 28.88 -14.77
CA GLU A 112 -25.15 28.53 -15.58
C GLU A 112 -24.41 29.81 -15.95
N GLU A 113 -23.08 29.80 -15.85
CA GLU A 113 -22.27 30.65 -16.71
C GLU A 113 -21.05 29.86 -17.22
N SER A 114 -21.03 29.69 -18.54
CA SER A 114 -19.96 29.08 -19.32
C SER A 114 -18.86 30.10 -19.60
N ALA A 115 -17.60 29.66 -19.59
CA ALA A 115 -16.54 30.29 -20.38
C ALA A 115 -15.58 29.23 -20.92
N ASP A 116 -15.48 29.22 -22.24
CA ASP A 116 -14.68 28.35 -23.10
C ASP A 116 -13.15 28.45 -22.87
N GLY A 117 -12.52 27.27 -22.87
CA GLY A 117 -11.44 26.85 -23.78
C GLY A 117 -10.14 27.66 -23.88
N ASP A 118 -9.03 27.01 -23.54
CA ASP A 118 -7.84 26.99 -24.43
C ASP A 118 -7.03 25.69 -24.24
N ASP A 119 -6.69 25.09 -25.37
CA ASP A 119 -5.88 23.89 -25.53
C ASP A 119 -4.43 24.34 -25.74
N SER A 120 -3.51 23.92 -24.86
CA SER A 120 -2.10 23.91 -25.22
C SER A 120 -1.38 22.74 -24.57
N SER A 121 -1.36 21.65 -25.32
CA SER A 121 -0.39 20.57 -25.22
C SER A 121 1.05 21.12 -25.20
N GLY A 122 1.75 20.91 -24.08
CA GLY A 122 3.15 21.31 -23.89
C GLY A 122 3.94 20.20 -23.23
N SER A 123 4.43 19.26 -24.05
CA SER A 123 5.47 18.31 -23.69
C SER A 123 6.71 19.04 -23.15
N ALA A 124 6.99 18.93 -21.86
CA ALA A 124 8.29 19.28 -21.29
C ALA A 124 8.79 18.12 -20.42
N ALA A 125 9.99 17.67 -20.76
CA ALA A 125 10.68 16.54 -20.18
C ALA A 125 10.94 16.72 -18.67
N MET A 126 10.81 15.60 -17.96
CA MET A 126 11.33 15.41 -16.61
C MET A 126 12.80 15.79 -16.52
N SER A 127 13.14 16.65 -15.55
CA SER A 127 14.32 16.48 -14.69
C SER A 127 14.35 17.60 -13.64
N ALA A 128 14.18 17.27 -12.36
CA ALA A 128 14.89 17.90 -11.25
C ALA A 128 14.61 17.11 -9.97
N GLN A 129 15.67 16.67 -9.29
CA GLN A 129 15.59 16.28 -7.89
C GLN A 129 14.96 17.43 -7.10
N ALA A 130 13.86 17.17 -6.40
CA ALA A 130 13.42 18.07 -5.34
C ALA A 130 14.41 17.90 -4.18
N GLU A 131 15.17 18.95 -3.89
CA GLU A 131 15.89 19.05 -2.63
C GLU A 131 14.87 19.08 -1.48
N PRO A 132 15.22 18.60 -0.27
CA PRO A 132 14.32 18.62 0.88
C PRO A 132 13.89 20.07 1.12
N VAL A 133 12.58 20.33 1.07
CA VAL A 133 12.05 21.62 1.48
C VAL A 133 12.15 21.67 2.99
N GLU A 134 12.92 22.61 3.53
CA GLU A 134 12.93 22.89 4.96
C GLU A 134 11.50 23.20 5.41
N THR A 135 11.03 22.49 6.44
CA THR A 135 9.77 22.75 7.11
C THR A 135 9.73 24.21 7.55
N GLU A 136 8.81 25.02 6.99
CA GLU A 136 8.55 26.34 7.54
C GLU A 136 7.97 26.13 8.95
N THR A 137 8.66 26.67 9.96
CA THR A 137 8.13 26.69 11.32
C THR A 137 6.77 27.41 11.28
N PRO A 138 5.69 26.84 11.85
CA PRO A 138 4.37 27.46 11.82
C PRO A 138 4.46 28.91 12.31
N GLU A 139 3.69 29.81 11.69
CA GLU A 139 3.54 31.19 12.16
C GLU A 139 3.23 31.18 13.67
N PRO A 140 3.84 32.08 14.47
CA PRO A 140 3.66 32.08 15.92
C PRO A 140 2.17 32.19 16.28
N GLY A 141 1.56 31.05 16.65
CA GLY A 141 0.13 30.93 16.93
C GLY A 141 -0.55 29.69 16.35
N VAL A 142 -0.02 29.10 15.28
CA VAL A 142 -0.55 27.85 14.68
C VAL A 142 0.13 26.65 15.34
N VAL A 143 -0.65 25.67 15.79
CA VAL A 143 -0.13 24.46 16.45
C VAL A 143 0.31 23.42 15.42
N ASP A 144 1.54 22.92 15.51
CA ASP A 144 1.99 21.74 14.76
C ASP A 144 1.48 20.46 15.44
N ILE A 145 0.70 19.64 14.72
CA ILE A 145 0.24 18.33 15.18
C ILE A 145 0.73 17.27 14.20
N ARG A 146 1.62 16.40 14.67
CA ARG A 146 2.18 15.27 13.91
C ARG A 146 1.69 13.95 14.46
N ILE A 147 1.14 13.09 13.60
CA ILE A 147 0.59 11.79 13.99
C ILE A 147 1.28 10.67 13.21
N TYR A 148 2.13 9.90 13.89
CA TYR A 148 2.69 8.66 13.35
C TYR A 148 1.66 7.54 13.47
N VAL A 149 1.22 7.03 12.33
CA VAL A 149 0.04 6.16 12.21
C VAL A 149 0.41 4.82 11.57
N ASP A 150 0.04 3.72 12.23
CA ASP A 150 -0.02 2.40 11.60
C ASP A 150 -1.48 2.00 11.46
N TYR A 151 -1.90 1.72 10.23
CA TYR A 151 -3.29 1.44 9.91
C TYR A 151 -3.82 0.11 10.46
N LEU A 152 -3.00 -0.70 11.13
CA LEU A 152 -3.44 -1.89 11.88
C LEU A 152 -3.48 -1.66 13.41
N SER A 153 -2.99 -0.51 13.89
CA SER A 153 -2.98 -0.23 15.33
C SER A 153 -4.38 0.16 15.83
N SER A 154 -4.89 -0.59 16.80
CA SER A 154 -6.16 -0.27 17.46
C SER A 154 -6.10 1.07 18.19
N GLY A 155 -4.97 1.41 18.81
CA GLY A 155 -4.81 2.71 19.46
C GLY A 155 -4.90 3.86 18.45
N ALA A 156 -4.42 3.66 17.22
CA ALA A 156 -4.48 4.70 16.20
C ALA A 156 -5.93 4.93 15.74
N LYS A 157 -6.70 3.85 15.65
CA LYS A 157 -8.15 3.93 15.46
C LYS A 157 -8.84 4.64 16.62
N ASP A 158 -8.55 4.27 17.86
CA ASP A 158 -9.20 4.88 19.03
C ASP A 158 -8.93 6.39 19.07
N PHE A 159 -7.68 6.81 18.85
CA PHE A 159 -7.30 8.21 18.76
C PHE A 159 -8.03 8.94 17.63
N GLN A 160 -8.01 8.38 16.42
CA GLN A 160 -8.69 8.97 15.27
C GLN A 160 -10.19 9.14 15.54
N VAL A 161 -10.86 8.09 16.02
CA VAL A 161 -12.31 8.11 16.25
C VAL A 161 -12.68 9.15 17.31
N ALA A 162 -11.89 9.27 18.38
CA ALA A 162 -12.13 10.23 19.44
C ALA A 162 -11.86 11.68 19.01
N ASN A 163 -10.81 11.91 18.21
CA ASN A 163 -10.28 13.26 17.97
C ASN A 163 -10.56 13.83 16.58
N VAL A 164 -11.08 13.06 15.62
CA VAL A 164 -11.23 13.52 14.23
C VAL A 164 -12.02 14.83 14.12
N GLN A 165 -13.11 14.99 14.89
CA GLN A 165 -13.96 16.17 14.79
C GLN A 165 -13.27 17.45 15.26
N GLN A 166 -12.48 17.37 16.34
CA GLN A 166 -11.73 18.53 16.81
C GLN A 166 -10.51 18.81 15.94
N LEU A 167 -9.85 17.77 15.40
CA LEU A 167 -8.76 17.93 14.44
C LEU A 167 -9.25 18.63 13.16
N GLN A 168 -10.37 18.17 12.59
CA GLN A 168 -11.02 18.82 11.45
C GLN A 168 -11.30 20.29 11.75
N LYS A 169 -11.89 20.58 12.92
CA LYS A 169 -12.19 21.93 13.33
C LYS A 169 -10.92 22.80 13.39
N TRP A 170 -9.87 22.33 14.06
CA TRP A 170 -8.64 23.11 14.22
C TRP A 170 -7.92 23.37 12.91
N VAL A 171 -7.92 22.41 11.98
CA VAL A 171 -7.39 22.62 10.62
C VAL A 171 -8.25 23.63 9.86
N SER A 172 -9.59 23.50 9.90
CA SER A 172 -10.50 24.42 9.18
C SER A 172 -10.49 25.86 9.71
N GLU A 173 -10.06 26.07 10.96
CA GLU A 173 -9.93 27.38 11.59
C GLU A 173 -8.50 27.95 11.48
N ASP A 174 -7.61 27.30 10.71
CA ASP A 174 -6.17 27.60 10.61
C ASP A 174 -5.47 27.66 11.99
N ALA A 175 -6.03 26.94 12.99
CA ALA A 175 -5.51 26.90 14.36
C ALA A 175 -4.42 25.84 14.54
N ALA A 176 -4.40 24.83 13.66
CA ALA A 176 -3.38 23.78 13.67
C ALA A 176 -3.02 23.32 12.25
N THR A 177 -1.74 23.08 12.04
CA THR A 177 -1.24 22.28 10.92
C THR A 177 -1.26 20.81 11.34
N LEU A 178 -1.95 19.97 10.59
CA LEU A 178 -2.07 18.54 10.89
C LEU A 178 -1.34 17.71 9.83
N SER A 179 -0.39 16.90 10.27
CA SER A 179 0.35 15.98 9.40
C SER A 179 0.26 14.54 9.88
N TYR A 180 -0.05 13.62 8.97
CA TYR A 180 0.01 12.17 9.23
C TYR A 180 1.29 11.58 8.65
N TYR A 181 1.94 10.70 9.40
CA TYR A 181 3.16 10.00 9.03
C TYR A 181 2.85 8.49 8.98
N PRO A 182 2.44 7.96 7.81
CA PRO A 182 2.17 6.53 7.66
C PRO A 182 3.41 5.68 7.92
N VAL A 183 3.31 4.80 8.92
CA VAL A 183 4.37 3.85 9.32
C VAL A 183 3.82 2.43 9.36
N ALA A 184 4.73 1.44 9.36
CA ALA A 184 4.41 0.03 9.19
C ALA A 184 4.95 -0.86 10.34
N MET A 185 4.83 -0.40 11.58
CA MET A 185 5.31 -1.10 12.78
C MET A 185 4.67 -2.48 13.01
N LEU A 186 3.43 -2.68 12.57
CA LEU A 186 2.65 -3.92 12.75
C LEU A 186 2.68 -4.82 11.50
N THR A 187 3.63 -4.62 10.59
CA THR A 187 3.78 -5.42 9.36
C THR A 187 3.69 -6.94 9.59
N ALA A 188 4.27 -7.45 10.69
CA ALA A 188 4.26 -8.88 11.00
C ALA A 188 2.93 -9.43 11.57
N LYS A 189 1.94 -8.57 11.84
CA LYS A 189 0.65 -8.90 12.49
C LYS A 189 -0.50 -9.17 11.53
N SER A 190 -0.19 -9.60 10.31
CA SER A 190 -1.16 -9.75 9.22
C SER A 190 -1.02 -11.05 8.42
N ASN A 191 -0.80 -12.20 9.10
CA ASN A 191 -0.64 -13.52 8.46
C ASN A 191 0.35 -13.58 7.27
N GLY A 192 1.36 -12.71 7.29
CA GLY A 192 2.39 -12.64 6.25
C GLY A 192 2.05 -11.78 5.04
N THR A 193 0.84 -11.19 4.96
CA THR A 193 0.46 -10.28 3.86
C THR A 193 1.02 -8.88 4.02
N LYS A 194 1.51 -8.49 5.20
CA LYS A 194 2.12 -7.18 5.47
C LYS A 194 1.16 -6.01 5.32
N TYR A 195 -0.08 -6.17 5.80
CA TYR A 195 -1.14 -5.18 5.69
C TYR A 195 -0.70 -3.76 6.09
N SER A 196 -0.04 -3.55 7.25
CA SER A 196 0.41 -2.21 7.65
C SER A 196 1.30 -1.52 6.61
N LEU A 197 2.19 -2.26 5.95
CA LEU A 197 3.07 -1.72 4.92
C LEU A 197 2.30 -1.34 3.65
N ARG A 198 1.39 -2.21 3.22
CA ARG A 198 0.57 -1.98 2.01
C ARG A 198 -0.41 -0.83 2.23
N ALA A 199 -1.02 -0.75 3.41
CA ALA A 199 -1.89 0.36 3.79
C ALA A 199 -1.13 1.69 3.90
N ALA A 200 0.08 1.70 4.48
CA ALA A 200 0.92 2.90 4.50
C ALA A 200 1.34 3.34 3.08
N SER A 201 1.68 2.39 2.20
CA SER A 201 1.91 2.67 0.77
C SER A 201 0.66 3.25 0.10
N ALA A 202 -0.51 2.72 0.40
CA ALA A 202 -1.77 3.17 -0.20
C ALA A 202 -2.14 4.58 0.26
N ALA A 203 -1.92 4.89 1.53
CA ALA A 203 -2.08 6.23 2.09
C ALA A 203 -1.15 7.24 1.40
N ALA A 204 0.10 6.86 1.12
CA ALA A 204 1.02 7.69 0.35
C ALA A 204 0.58 7.88 -1.12
N CYS A 205 -0.03 6.89 -1.75
CA CYS A 205 -0.63 7.04 -3.08
C CYS A 205 -1.76 8.08 -3.08
N MET A 206 -2.60 8.08 -2.04
CA MET A 206 -3.64 9.09 -1.88
C MET A 206 -3.06 10.47 -1.64
N ALA A 207 -2.12 10.64 -0.71
CA ALA A 207 -1.49 11.94 -0.47
C ALA A 207 -0.76 12.50 -1.71
N HIS A 208 -0.19 11.61 -2.54
CA HIS A 208 0.52 12.02 -3.75
C HIS A 208 -0.40 12.44 -4.90
N HIS A 209 -1.48 11.70 -5.14
CA HIS A 209 -2.33 11.86 -6.33
C HIS A 209 -3.70 12.47 -6.04
N SER A 210 -4.13 12.48 -4.77
CA SER A 210 -5.44 12.95 -4.30
C SER A 210 -5.30 13.57 -2.89
N PRO A 211 -4.44 14.60 -2.72
CA PRO A 211 -4.13 15.16 -1.40
C PRO A 211 -5.37 15.64 -0.64
N ASP A 212 -6.38 16.17 -1.33
CA ASP A 212 -7.61 16.66 -0.71
C ASP A 212 -8.50 15.52 -0.18
N ASP A 213 -8.39 14.31 -0.74
CA ASP A 213 -9.11 13.12 -0.24
C ASP A 213 -8.31 12.31 0.79
N PHE A 214 -7.03 12.63 0.98
CA PHE A 214 -6.12 11.85 1.83
C PHE A 214 -6.65 11.72 3.25
N PHE A 215 -7.13 12.80 3.85
CA PHE A 215 -7.62 12.79 5.22
C PHE A 215 -8.84 11.87 5.39
N LYS A 216 -9.75 11.88 4.41
CA LYS A 216 -10.92 11.01 4.40
C LYS A 216 -10.56 9.54 4.20
N TYR A 217 -9.60 9.25 3.34
CA TYR A 217 -9.08 7.89 3.19
C TYR A 217 -8.35 7.40 4.45
N ASN A 218 -7.56 8.26 5.07
CA ASN A 218 -6.89 7.98 6.35
C ASN A 218 -7.91 7.61 7.44
N ASP A 219 -8.96 8.40 7.62
CA ASP A 219 -10.06 8.10 8.56
C ASP A 219 -10.77 6.79 8.19
N THR A 220 -10.99 6.54 6.89
CA THR A 220 -11.62 5.30 6.38
C THR A 220 -10.81 4.06 6.77
N LEU A 221 -9.50 4.06 6.52
CA LEU A 221 -8.61 2.94 6.87
C LEU A 221 -8.60 2.67 8.38
N LEU A 222 -8.63 3.71 9.21
CA LEU A 222 -8.62 3.58 10.66
C LEU A 222 -9.97 3.14 11.23
N ARG A 223 -11.10 3.58 10.65
CA ARG A 223 -12.42 3.10 11.09
C ARG A 223 -12.68 1.66 10.68
N GLN A 224 -12.33 1.33 9.44
CA GLN A 224 -12.58 0.03 8.82
C GLN A 224 -11.39 -0.92 8.95
N GLN A 225 -10.65 -0.87 10.06
CA GLN A 225 -9.50 -1.74 10.28
C GLN A 225 -9.86 -3.22 10.19
N PRO A 226 -9.03 -4.04 9.52
CA PRO A 226 -9.11 -5.48 9.68
C PRO A 226 -8.66 -5.91 11.08
N ASP A 227 -9.11 -7.08 11.51
CA ASP A 227 -8.67 -7.66 12.78
C ASP A 227 -7.18 -8.04 12.74
N LEU A 228 -6.52 -7.94 13.90
CA LEU A 228 -5.15 -8.42 14.08
C LEU A 228 -5.05 -9.91 13.74
N ASP A 229 -3.88 -10.30 13.21
CA ASP A 229 -3.57 -11.68 12.84
C ASP A 229 -4.54 -12.26 11.78
N THR A 230 -5.16 -11.40 10.97
CA THR A 230 -5.85 -11.75 9.72
C THR A 230 -5.05 -11.31 8.50
N GLU A 231 -5.48 -11.67 7.29
CA GLU A 231 -4.79 -11.24 6.06
C GLU A 231 -4.90 -9.72 5.80
N GLY A 232 -5.84 -9.03 6.44
CA GLY A 232 -6.16 -7.65 6.12
C GLY A 232 -6.72 -7.48 4.70
N TYR A 233 -6.93 -6.24 4.27
CA TYR A 233 -7.36 -5.96 2.90
C TYR A 233 -6.25 -6.29 1.89
N SER A 234 -6.65 -6.81 0.73
CA SER A 234 -5.82 -6.88 -0.47
C SER A 234 -5.59 -5.49 -1.08
N ASP A 235 -4.65 -5.36 -2.01
CA ASP A 235 -4.36 -4.05 -2.63
C ASP A 235 -5.51 -3.56 -3.52
N VAL A 236 -6.29 -4.49 -4.07
CA VAL A 236 -7.52 -4.15 -4.81
C VAL A 236 -8.56 -3.58 -3.85
N GLU A 237 -8.77 -4.19 -2.69
CA GLU A 237 -9.70 -3.67 -1.68
C GLU A 237 -9.24 -2.32 -1.11
N LEU A 238 -7.94 -2.12 -0.89
CA LEU A 238 -7.38 -0.81 -0.51
C LEU A 238 -7.66 0.25 -1.60
N ALA A 239 -7.50 -0.10 -2.87
CA ALA A 239 -7.81 0.82 -3.97
C ALA A 239 -9.32 1.09 -4.14
N ASP A 240 -10.17 0.12 -3.81
CA ASP A 240 -11.62 0.30 -3.82
C ASP A 240 -12.07 1.20 -2.66
N LEU A 241 -11.44 1.08 -1.48
CA LEU A 241 -11.63 2.02 -0.38
C LEU A 241 -11.20 3.44 -0.77
N ALA A 242 -10.06 3.60 -1.46
CA ALA A 242 -9.60 4.90 -1.95
C ALA A 242 -10.60 5.57 -2.90
N GLN A 243 -11.15 4.81 -3.84
CA GLN A 243 -12.22 5.28 -4.73
C GLN A 243 -13.48 5.66 -3.94
N ALA A 244 -13.89 4.84 -2.97
CA ALA A 244 -15.03 5.14 -2.11
C ALA A 244 -14.81 6.38 -1.23
N SER A 245 -13.55 6.70 -0.92
CA SER A 245 -13.15 7.91 -0.20
C SER A 245 -13.17 9.17 -1.07
N GLY A 246 -13.24 9.07 -2.41
CA GLY A 246 -13.44 10.23 -3.27
C GLY A 246 -12.36 10.47 -4.33
N ALA A 247 -11.31 9.65 -4.36
CA ALA A 247 -10.10 9.87 -5.16
C ALA A 247 -10.34 10.54 -6.54
N ASP A 248 -9.79 11.74 -6.73
CA ASP A 248 -9.90 12.60 -7.92
C ASP A 248 -9.39 11.93 -9.20
N GLU A 249 -8.23 11.27 -9.11
CA GLU A 249 -7.64 10.47 -10.19
C GLU A 249 -7.77 8.96 -9.88
N PRO A 250 -8.98 8.38 -9.90
CA PRO A 250 -9.24 7.09 -9.28
C PRO A 250 -8.46 5.94 -9.93
N GLN A 251 -8.18 6.01 -11.24
CA GLN A 251 -7.37 5.01 -11.93
C GLN A 251 -5.87 5.17 -11.62
N THR A 252 -5.34 6.39 -11.61
CA THR A 252 -3.94 6.67 -11.25
C THR A 252 -3.66 6.21 -9.81
N VAL A 253 -4.54 6.58 -8.89
CA VAL A 253 -4.52 6.14 -7.49
C VAL A 253 -4.59 4.62 -7.39
N ARG A 254 -5.56 4.00 -8.07
CA ARG A 254 -5.73 2.54 -8.06
C ARG A 254 -4.48 1.82 -8.54
N ASP A 255 -3.89 2.23 -9.65
CA ASP A 255 -2.68 1.63 -10.19
C ASP A 255 -1.49 1.83 -9.23
N CYS A 256 -1.38 3.00 -8.61
CA CYS A 256 -0.36 3.26 -7.59
C CYS A 256 -0.47 2.29 -6.40
N ILE A 257 -1.69 2.08 -5.90
CA ILE A 257 -1.98 1.21 -4.75
C ILE A 257 -1.72 -0.26 -5.11
N VAL A 258 -2.29 -0.74 -6.21
CA VAL A 258 -2.19 -2.16 -6.63
C VAL A 258 -0.75 -2.54 -6.99
N GLU A 259 0.06 -1.60 -7.47
CA GLU A 259 1.48 -1.84 -7.75
C GLU A 259 2.39 -1.62 -6.52
N GLU A 260 1.83 -1.29 -5.35
CA GLU A 260 2.56 -1.00 -4.10
C GLU A 260 3.69 0.03 -4.29
N ARG A 261 3.46 1.07 -5.11
CA ARG A 261 4.54 1.95 -5.61
C ARG A 261 5.35 2.62 -4.49
N PHE A 262 4.74 2.87 -3.34
CA PHE A 262 5.36 3.53 -2.19
C PHE A 262 5.69 2.58 -1.03
N ALA A 263 5.57 1.25 -1.18
CA ALA A 263 5.87 0.32 -0.08
C ALA A 263 7.33 0.40 0.37
N ALA A 264 8.26 0.60 -0.56
CA ALA A 264 9.67 0.78 -0.20
C ALA A 264 9.92 2.09 0.56
N TRP A 265 9.25 3.18 0.16
CA TRP A 265 9.28 4.45 0.89
C TRP A 265 8.68 4.30 2.28
N ALA A 266 7.48 3.70 2.42
CA ALA A 266 6.81 3.52 3.71
C ALA A 266 7.66 2.72 4.70
N LYS A 267 8.37 1.70 4.21
CA LYS A 267 9.35 0.98 5.01
C LYS A 267 10.48 1.90 5.49
N SER A 268 11.10 2.64 4.58
CA SER A 268 12.20 3.55 4.92
C SER A 268 11.77 4.71 5.83
N ALA A 269 10.56 5.23 5.67
CA ALA A 269 9.97 6.22 6.57
C ALA A 269 9.78 5.65 7.98
N THR A 270 9.30 4.40 8.08
CA THR A 270 9.22 3.69 9.36
C THR A 270 10.61 3.54 10.00
N ASP A 271 11.61 3.11 9.23
CA ASP A 271 12.98 2.94 9.72
C ASP A 271 13.55 4.28 10.23
N ARG A 272 13.36 5.38 9.50
CA ARG A 272 13.79 6.72 9.94
C ARG A 272 13.09 7.17 11.21
N ALA A 273 11.78 7.00 11.32
CA ALA A 273 11.04 7.38 12.52
C ALA A 273 11.49 6.59 13.76
N LEU A 274 11.90 5.33 13.59
CA LEU A 274 12.47 4.49 14.65
C LEU A 274 13.87 4.94 15.07
N ASP A 275 14.66 5.48 14.13
CA ASP A 275 15.99 6.03 14.42
C ASP A 275 15.88 7.39 15.15
N GLY A 276 14.98 8.26 14.70
CA GLY A 276 14.72 9.55 15.32
C GLY A 276 13.75 10.41 14.53
N ILE A 277 12.99 11.24 15.24
CA ILE A 277 11.99 12.14 14.67
C ILE A 277 12.58 13.55 14.55
N PRO A 278 12.62 14.15 13.34
CA PRO A 278 13.09 15.52 13.14
C PRO A 278 12.35 16.55 14.02
N ASP A 279 13.01 17.66 14.33
CA ASP A 279 12.45 18.76 15.10
C ASP A 279 11.81 18.33 16.44
N THR A 280 12.52 17.45 17.14
CA THR A 280 12.20 17.01 18.51
C THR A 280 13.46 16.88 19.35
N ASP A 281 13.30 16.92 20.68
CA ASP A 281 14.38 16.71 21.65
C ASP A 281 14.74 15.21 21.77
N ASP A 282 15.33 14.63 20.72
CA ASP A 282 15.75 13.23 20.62
C ASP A 282 14.60 12.20 20.80
N VAL A 283 13.42 12.50 20.26
CA VAL A 283 12.29 11.56 20.28
C VAL A 283 12.42 10.56 19.13
N SER A 284 12.18 9.28 19.41
CA SER A 284 12.05 8.23 18.40
C SER A 284 10.68 7.57 18.51
N LEU A 285 10.19 7.03 17.40
CA LEU A 285 8.95 6.27 17.35
C LEU A 285 9.07 5.02 18.23
N THR A 286 8.17 4.89 19.21
CA THR A 286 8.15 3.74 20.15
C THR A 286 6.84 2.96 20.15
N GLY A 287 5.82 3.47 19.46
CA GLY A 287 4.51 2.85 19.33
C GLY A 287 3.60 3.66 18.41
N THR A 288 2.44 3.11 18.09
CA THR A 288 1.45 3.75 17.22
C THR A 288 0.07 3.77 17.90
N PRO A 289 -0.64 4.92 17.90
CA PRO A 289 -0.20 6.17 17.34
C PRO A 289 0.86 6.80 18.26
N MET A 290 1.78 7.53 17.67
CA MET A 290 2.56 8.52 18.41
C MET A 290 2.11 9.89 17.93
N VAL A 291 1.63 10.71 18.87
CA VAL A 291 1.11 12.05 18.58
C VAL A 291 2.07 13.05 19.19
N LEU A 292 2.57 13.97 18.38
CA LEU A 292 3.41 15.09 18.81
C LEU A 292 2.62 16.38 18.61
N VAL A 293 2.69 17.26 19.59
CA VAL A 293 2.16 18.63 19.50
C VAL A 293 3.33 19.59 19.71
N ASN A 294 3.66 20.42 18.73
CA ASN A 294 4.87 21.25 18.71
C ASN A 294 6.12 20.46 19.15
N GLY A 295 6.28 19.25 18.61
CA GLY A 295 7.37 18.32 18.94
C GLY A 295 7.32 17.66 20.32
N THR A 296 6.31 17.94 21.15
CA THR A 296 6.13 17.32 22.47
C THR A 296 5.21 16.09 22.38
N PRO A 297 5.65 14.90 22.83
CA PRO A 297 4.81 13.71 22.80
C PRO A 297 3.59 13.78 23.72
N TYR A 298 2.43 13.46 23.19
CA TYR A 298 1.22 13.19 23.97
C TYR A 298 1.27 11.77 24.53
N VAL A 299 1.17 11.64 25.86
CA VAL A 299 1.23 10.35 26.60
C VAL A 299 -0.05 10.04 27.36
N GLY A 300 -1.14 10.76 27.03
CA GLY A 300 -2.42 10.66 27.70
C GLY A 300 -3.36 9.59 27.13
N ALA A 301 -4.62 9.64 27.53
CA ALA A 301 -5.65 8.73 27.05
C ALA A 301 -6.00 8.98 25.57
N LEU A 302 -5.77 7.99 24.70
CA LEU A 302 -6.02 8.13 23.27
C LEU A 302 -7.50 8.32 22.92
N ASP A 303 -8.40 7.85 23.78
CA ASP A 303 -9.85 7.92 23.62
C ASP A 303 -10.51 9.11 24.36
N ASP A 304 -9.73 9.98 25.01
CA ASP A 304 -10.23 11.19 25.67
C ASP A 304 -9.89 12.47 24.88
N ALA A 305 -10.84 12.87 24.05
CA ALA A 305 -10.73 14.06 23.21
C ALA A 305 -10.52 15.37 24.02
N LYS A 306 -11.09 15.45 25.23
CA LYS A 306 -10.95 16.63 26.09
C LYS A 306 -9.56 16.70 26.70
N GLU A 307 -9.03 15.57 27.14
CA GLU A 307 -7.67 15.48 27.65
C GLU A 307 -6.66 15.90 26.58
N PHE A 308 -6.80 15.37 25.36
CA PHE A 308 -5.95 15.76 24.24
C PHE A 308 -6.04 17.26 23.93
N ALA A 309 -7.26 17.84 23.92
CA ALA A 309 -7.44 19.28 23.74
C ALA A 309 -6.76 20.12 24.84
N GLN A 310 -6.81 19.67 26.11
CA GLN A 310 -6.09 20.35 27.20
C GLN A 310 -4.58 20.27 27.04
N PHE A 311 -4.06 19.14 26.56
CA PHE A 311 -2.65 19.00 26.25
C PHE A 311 -2.21 19.98 25.15
N VAL A 312 -2.97 20.06 24.04
CA VAL A 312 -2.73 21.02 22.95
C VAL A 312 -2.70 22.46 23.45
N LEU A 313 -3.66 22.85 24.28
CA LEU A 313 -3.72 24.19 24.89
C LEU A 313 -2.51 24.48 25.80
N THR A 314 -2.07 23.49 26.57
CA THR A 314 -0.93 23.63 27.47
C THR A 314 0.37 23.85 26.68
N VAL A 315 0.61 22.99 25.68
CA VAL A 315 1.83 23.05 24.85
C VAL A 315 1.88 24.33 24.01
N SER A 316 0.75 24.75 23.42
CA SER A 316 0.68 26.00 22.65
C SER A 316 0.90 27.24 23.54
N SER A 317 0.37 27.24 24.76
CA SER A 317 0.61 28.32 25.73
C SER A 317 2.08 28.42 26.11
N ASP A 318 2.73 27.31 26.42
CA ASP A 318 4.16 27.27 26.78
C ASP A 318 5.04 27.78 25.63
N ALA A 319 4.71 27.43 24.38
CA ALA A 319 5.40 27.94 23.20
C ALA A 319 5.26 29.47 23.08
N TYR A 320 4.05 30.01 23.26
CA TYR A 320 3.79 31.45 23.24
C TYR A 320 4.59 32.22 24.30
N TYR A 321 4.65 31.71 25.53
CA TYR A 321 5.41 32.36 26.61
C TYR A 321 6.93 32.25 26.43
N LYS A 322 7.43 31.18 25.78
CA LYS A 322 8.86 31.06 25.42
C LYS A 322 9.26 31.99 24.28
N ALA A 323 8.36 32.24 23.32
CA ALA A 323 8.62 33.11 22.17
C ALA A 323 8.54 34.61 22.51
N THR A 324 7.87 35.00 23.60
CA THR A 324 7.73 36.41 24.00
C THR A 324 8.96 36.89 24.78
N PRO A 325 9.73 37.89 24.30
CA PRO A 325 10.89 38.39 25.04
C PRO A 325 10.46 39.03 26.36
N ALA A 326 11.20 38.75 27.44
CA ALA A 326 10.96 39.35 28.74
C ALA A 326 10.99 40.89 28.66
N PRO A 327 10.08 41.62 29.34
CA PRO A 327 10.09 43.08 29.30
C PRO A 327 11.42 43.61 29.82
N THR A 328 12.07 44.47 29.02
CA THR A 328 13.31 45.14 29.45
C THR A 328 13.00 46.02 30.66
N PRO A 329 13.70 45.86 31.80
CA PRO A 329 13.43 46.67 32.98
C PRO A 329 13.69 48.14 32.64
N THR A 330 12.69 49.00 32.87
CA THR A 330 12.85 50.45 32.72
C THR A 330 13.78 50.93 33.85
N PRO A 331 14.89 51.62 33.55
CA PRO A 331 15.77 52.15 34.58
C PRO A 331 15.05 53.25 35.35
N THR A 332 14.88 53.06 36.66
CA THR A 332 14.39 54.10 37.57
C THR A 332 15.42 55.24 37.62
N SER A 333 15.00 56.43 37.22
CA SER A 333 15.78 57.67 37.32
C SER A 333 15.63 58.32 38.69
#